data_AF-A0A7X3UL03-F1
#
_entry.id   AF-A0A7X3UL03-F1
#
_cell.length_a   1.000
_cell.length_b   1.000
_cell.length_c   1.000
_cell.angle_alpha   90.00
_cell.angle_beta   90.00
_cell.angle_gamma   90.00
#
_symmetry.space_group_name_H-M   'P 1'
#
loop_
_entity.id
_entity.type
_entity.pdbx_description
1 polymer ?
#
loop_
_entity_poly.entity_id
_entity_poly.type
_entity_poly.pdbx_seq_one_letter_code
_entity_poly.pdbx_strand_id
1 'polypeptide(L)'
;MGKKRINRCIELLEQGEYLYYTGAGPLTYENGKNQAKTWADFLMVDYEHSPFDVVGLRAFMQGLVDGGPTNSGHRTPTVFATLPSNCRTVHEVRANAWQVRHVLSSGVHGILHTHARQADAVRAFVEECRYPFQKAGLDRGLVQGQRGAGGKG
;
A
#
# COMPACT_ATOMS: atom_id res chain seq x y z
N MET A 1 13.75 15.79 -16.51
CA MET A 1 13.67 14.85 -15.36
C MET A 1 12.23 14.35 -15.27
N GLY A 2 12.03 13.03 -15.21
CA GLY A 2 10.68 12.44 -15.10
C GLY A 2 9.95 12.95 -13.86
N LYS A 3 8.61 12.94 -13.88
CA LYS A 3 7.80 13.36 -12.74
C LYS A 3 8.08 12.46 -11.54
N LYS A 4 8.57 13.04 -10.44
CA LYS A 4 8.81 12.32 -9.18
C LYS A 4 7.52 11.63 -8.72
N ARG A 5 7.54 10.31 -8.60
CA ARG A 5 6.44 9.48 -8.06
C ARG A 5 6.40 9.68 -6.54
N ILE A 6 5.21 9.53 -5.96
CA ILE A 6 5.06 9.51 -4.50
C ILE A 6 5.68 8.22 -3.94
N ASN A 7 5.42 7.10 -4.61
CA ASN A 7 6.00 5.79 -4.31
C ASN A 7 7.34 5.64 -5.05
N ARG A 8 8.45 5.73 -4.33
CA ARG A 8 9.81 5.58 -4.87
C ARG A 8 10.03 4.23 -5.56
N CYS A 9 9.43 3.16 -5.06
CA CYS A 9 9.61 1.83 -5.65
C CYS A 9 9.10 1.77 -7.09
N ILE A 10 8.09 2.58 -7.47
CA ILE A 10 7.66 2.68 -8.87
C ILE A 10 8.78 3.29 -9.73
N GLU A 11 9.47 4.33 -9.24
CA GLU A 11 10.59 4.94 -9.97
C GLU A 11 11.73 3.96 -10.20
N LEU A 12 12.11 3.23 -9.15
CA LEU A 12 13.18 2.25 -9.19
C LEU A 12 12.84 1.10 -10.16
N LEU A 13 11.62 0.58 -10.10
CA LEU A 13 11.17 -0.46 -11.05
C LEU A 13 11.10 0.05 -12.49
N GLU A 14 10.68 1.30 -12.72
CA GLU A 14 10.70 1.93 -14.05
C GLU A 14 12.13 2.12 -14.59
N GLN A 15 13.14 2.15 -13.71
CA GLN A 15 14.56 2.20 -14.04
C GLN A 15 15.20 0.80 -14.21
N GLY A 16 14.46 -0.27 -13.93
CA GLY A 16 14.96 -1.64 -13.99
C GLY A 16 15.77 -2.07 -12.77
N GLU A 17 15.70 -1.32 -11.67
CA GLU A 17 16.42 -1.61 -10.43
C GLU A 17 15.75 -2.73 -9.62
N TYR A 18 16.54 -3.40 -8.77
CA TYR A 18 16.03 -4.31 -7.75
C TYR A 18 15.56 -3.54 -6.52
N LEU A 19 14.56 -4.08 -5.82
CA LEU A 19 14.06 -3.51 -4.57
C LEU A 19 14.47 -4.37 -3.38
N TYR A 20 14.96 -3.73 -2.32
CA TYR A 20 15.27 -4.36 -1.05
C TYR A 20 14.31 -3.85 0.04
N TYR A 21 13.94 -4.72 0.98
CA TYR A 21 12.99 -4.36 2.03
C TYR A 21 13.38 -4.89 3.39
N THR A 22 12.77 -4.27 4.40
CA THR A 22 12.76 -4.78 5.77
C THR A 22 11.34 -4.71 6.33
N GLY A 23 11.10 -5.37 7.46
CA GLY A 23 9.82 -5.31 8.16
C GLY A 23 9.63 -3.97 8.88
N ALA A 24 8.38 -3.52 8.99
CA ALA A 24 8.04 -2.30 9.74
C ALA A 24 8.22 -2.48 11.26
N GLY A 25 8.14 -3.70 11.79
CA GLY A 25 8.16 -3.94 13.24
C GLY A 25 6.93 -3.32 13.95
N PRO A 26 7.04 -2.90 15.21
CA PRO A 26 5.93 -2.32 15.96
C PRO A 26 5.34 -1.05 15.30
N LEU A 27 4.02 -1.01 15.09
CA LEU A 27 3.37 0.11 14.43
C LEU A 27 3.12 1.27 15.40
N THR A 28 4.20 1.94 15.82
CA THR A 28 4.16 3.10 16.73
C THR A 28 4.72 4.35 16.07
N TYR A 29 4.32 5.53 16.56
CA TYR A 29 4.83 6.82 16.08
C TYR A 29 6.35 6.92 16.16
N GLU A 30 6.94 6.60 17.31
CA GLU A 30 8.39 6.66 17.52
C GLU A 30 9.15 5.71 16.60
N ASN A 31 8.64 4.50 16.38
CA ASN A 31 9.26 3.58 15.43
C ASN A 31 9.15 4.10 13.99
N GLY A 32 8.03 4.74 13.63
CA GLY A 32 7.88 5.45 12.36
C GLY A 32 8.95 6.51 12.15
N LYS A 33 9.17 7.38 13.14
CA LYS A 33 10.24 8.40 13.07
C LYS A 33 11.62 7.79 12.88
N ASN A 34 11.93 6.74 13.65
CA ASN A 34 13.22 6.06 13.57
C ASN A 34 13.48 5.42 12.19
N GLN A 35 12.43 4.96 11.52
CA GLN A 35 12.53 4.33 10.20
C GLN A 35 12.35 5.29 9.01
N ALA A 36 12.09 6.57 9.24
CA ALA A 36 11.87 7.55 8.17
C ALA A 36 13.07 7.67 7.20
N LYS A 37 14.27 7.34 7.65
CA LYS A 37 15.51 7.30 6.85
C LYS A 37 16.09 5.89 6.73
N THR A 38 15.23 4.88 6.74
CA THR A 38 15.61 3.48 6.51
C THR A 38 16.48 3.32 5.26
N TRP A 39 17.37 2.32 5.28
CA TRP A 39 18.19 1.93 4.14
C TRP A 39 17.35 1.22 3.05
N ALA A 40 16.23 0.62 3.43
CA ALA A 40 15.40 -0.19 2.55
C ALA A 40 14.58 0.67 1.57
N ASP A 41 14.25 0.11 0.41
CA ASP A 41 13.42 0.78 -0.59
C ASP A 41 11.95 0.84 -0.17
N PHE A 42 11.50 -0.17 0.57
CA PHE A 42 10.20 -0.16 1.23
C PHE A 42 10.20 -0.89 2.58
N LEU A 43 9.21 -0.54 3.39
CA LEU A 43 8.88 -1.19 4.65
C LEU A 43 7.65 -2.09 4.47
N MET A 44 7.73 -3.33 4.95
CA MET A 44 6.61 -4.27 4.92
C MET A 44 5.88 -4.32 6.26
N VAL A 45 4.61 -3.97 6.24
CA VAL A 45 3.68 -4.20 7.35
C VAL A 45 3.03 -5.57 7.15
N ASP A 46 3.24 -6.48 8.09
CA ASP A 46 2.68 -7.82 8.03
C ASP A 46 1.37 -7.92 8.83
N TYR A 47 0.25 -7.96 8.13
CA TYR A 47 -1.06 -8.28 8.71
C TYR A 47 -1.55 -9.69 8.34
N GLU A 48 -0.76 -10.48 7.62
CA GLU A 48 -1.05 -11.89 7.38
C GLU A 48 -0.85 -12.68 8.68
N HIS A 49 0.23 -12.36 9.40
CA HIS A 49 0.60 -13.06 10.62
C HIS A 49 0.57 -12.20 11.90
N SER A 50 0.19 -10.92 11.80
CA SER A 50 0.08 -10.03 12.96
C SER A 50 -1.31 -9.38 13.08
N PRO A 51 -1.68 -8.86 14.27
CA PRO A 51 -2.97 -8.21 14.48
C PRO A 51 -3.23 -7.07 13.49
N PHE A 52 -4.47 -6.96 13.02
CA PHE A 52 -4.91 -5.89 12.10
C PHE A 52 -5.07 -4.53 12.80
N ASP A 53 -3.97 -3.99 13.32
CA ASP A 53 -3.92 -2.73 14.05
C ASP A 53 -3.76 -1.53 13.10
N VAL A 54 -4.88 -1.04 12.58
CA VAL A 54 -4.92 0.13 11.70
C VAL A 54 -4.68 1.44 12.46
N VAL A 55 -4.91 1.46 13.78
CA VAL A 55 -4.65 2.65 14.63
C VAL A 55 -3.14 2.84 14.77
N GLY A 56 -2.42 1.77 15.12
CA GLY A 56 -0.96 1.76 15.14
C GLY A 56 -0.37 2.11 13.77
N LEU A 57 -0.93 1.58 12.67
CA LEU A 57 -0.47 1.96 11.32
C LEU A 57 -0.57 3.46 11.06
N ARG A 58 -1.66 4.11 11.47
CA ARG A 58 -1.79 5.58 11.31
C ARG A 58 -0.72 6.32 12.12
N ALA A 59 -0.47 5.88 13.36
CA ALA A 59 0.57 6.47 14.19
C ALA A 59 1.97 6.28 13.57
N PHE A 60 2.27 5.08 13.09
CA PHE A 60 3.52 4.76 12.39
C PHE A 60 3.71 5.60 11.13
N MET A 61 2.69 5.70 10.29
CA MET A 61 2.72 6.52 9.07
C MET A 61 2.91 8.01 9.38
N GLN A 62 2.30 8.52 10.46
CA GLN A 62 2.54 9.89 10.94
C GLN A 62 3.98 10.08 11.40
N GLY A 63 4.55 9.11 12.11
CA GLY A 63 5.96 9.12 12.50
C GLY A 63 6.91 9.17 11.31
N LEU A 64 6.64 8.39 10.27
CA LEU A 64 7.43 8.43 9.02
C LEU A 64 7.39 9.82 8.36
N VAL A 65 6.23 10.47 8.36
CA VAL A 65 6.07 11.84 7.81
C VAL A 65 6.91 12.83 8.61
N ASP A 66 6.83 12.79 9.94
CA ASP A 66 7.50 13.76 10.81
C ASP A 66 9.01 13.51 10.94
N GLY A 67 9.47 12.27 10.71
CA GLY A 67 10.89 11.94 10.66
C GLY A 67 11.53 12.16 9.28
N GLY A 68 10.72 12.35 8.23
CA GLY A 68 11.15 12.57 6.87
C GLY A 68 11.72 13.97 6.60
N PRO A 69 12.08 14.28 5.34
CA PRO A 69 12.05 13.41 4.18
C PRO A 69 13.11 12.30 4.23
N THR A 70 12.96 11.29 3.38
CA THR A 70 13.97 10.24 3.18
C THR A 70 15.26 10.80 2.56
N ASN A 71 16.32 9.99 2.52
CA ASN A 71 17.59 10.37 1.88
C ASN A 71 17.46 10.64 0.36
N SER A 72 16.38 10.15 -0.28
CA SER A 72 16.06 10.45 -1.69
C SER A 72 15.08 11.62 -1.86
N GLY A 73 14.78 12.33 -0.77
CA GLY A 73 13.86 13.46 -0.74
C GLY A 73 12.39 13.10 -0.95
N HIS A 74 11.99 11.83 -0.71
CA HIS A 74 10.57 11.45 -0.67
C HIS A 74 9.99 11.80 0.70
N ARG A 75 8.68 12.09 0.78
CA ARG A 75 8.03 12.50 2.05
C ARG A 75 8.20 11.42 3.13
N THR A 76 8.04 10.16 2.76
CA THR A 76 8.24 8.98 3.60
C THR A 76 8.90 7.87 2.77
N PRO A 77 9.47 6.83 3.41
CA PRO A 77 9.77 5.58 2.73
C PRO A 77 8.50 4.97 2.12
N THR A 78 8.64 4.17 1.07
CA THR A 78 7.52 3.38 0.57
C THR A 78 7.09 2.39 1.66
N VAL A 79 5.78 2.22 1.84
CA VAL A 79 5.21 1.27 2.79
C VAL A 79 4.20 0.41 2.07
N PHE A 80 4.37 -0.89 2.15
CA PHE A 80 3.39 -1.88 1.70
C PHE A 80 2.82 -2.61 2.92
N ALA A 81 1.56 -3.02 2.81
CA ALA A 81 0.92 -3.86 3.80
C ALA A 81 0.44 -5.16 3.16
N THR A 82 0.60 -6.29 3.84
CA THR A 82 -0.24 -7.46 3.56
C THR A 82 -1.65 -7.24 4.11
N LEU A 83 -2.58 -8.11 3.75
CA LEU A 83 -3.94 -8.11 4.31
C LEU A 83 -4.19 -9.43 5.06
N PRO A 84 -5.01 -9.42 6.12
CA PRO A 84 -5.44 -10.66 6.78
C PRO A 84 -6.23 -11.61 5.88
N SER A 85 -7.00 -11.07 4.94
CA SER A 85 -7.78 -11.88 3.98
C SER A 85 -6.92 -12.43 2.84
N ASN A 86 -7.38 -13.52 2.19
CA ASN A 86 -6.71 -14.05 0.99
C ASN A 86 -7.31 -13.47 -0.31
N CYS A 87 -6.56 -13.60 -1.41
CA CYS A 87 -7.02 -13.27 -2.76
C CYS A 87 -7.33 -14.54 -3.58
N ARG A 88 -8.14 -15.46 -3.03
CA ARG A 88 -8.40 -16.75 -3.71
C ARG A 88 -9.57 -16.68 -4.67
N THR A 89 -10.63 -15.94 -4.31
CA THR A 89 -11.85 -15.79 -5.11
C THR A 89 -12.33 -14.35 -5.13
N VAL A 90 -13.14 -13.99 -6.12
CA VAL A 90 -13.78 -12.66 -6.20
C VAL A 90 -14.63 -12.38 -4.94
N HIS A 91 -15.41 -13.37 -4.47
CA HIS A 91 -16.26 -13.20 -3.30
C HIS A 91 -15.45 -12.87 -2.04
N GLU A 92 -14.36 -13.60 -1.78
CA GLU A 92 -13.49 -13.35 -0.62
C GLU A 92 -12.90 -11.94 -0.64
N VAL A 93 -12.40 -11.50 -1.80
CA VAL A 93 -11.85 -10.15 -1.98
C VAL A 93 -12.91 -9.09 -1.71
N ARG A 94 -14.12 -9.22 -2.28
CA ARG A 94 -15.18 -8.22 -2.11
C ARG A 94 -15.73 -8.18 -0.68
N ALA A 95 -15.92 -9.34 -0.06
CA ALA A 95 -16.37 -9.44 1.33
C ALA A 95 -15.38 -8.78 2.30
N ASN A 96 -14.08 -8.80 1.97
CA ASN A 96 -13.01 -8.22 2.80
C ASN A 96 -12.47 -6.88 2.28
N ALA A 97 -13.13 -6.26 1.31
CA ALA A 97 -12.70 -4.99 0.70
C ALA A 97 -12.56 -3.84 1.71
N TRP A 98 -13.20 -3.94 2.87
CA TRP A 98 -13.01 -3.00 3.97
C TRP A 98 -11.54 -2.93 4.41
N GLN A 99 -10.81 -4.05 4.43
CA GLN A 99 -9.39 -4.09 4.80
C GLN A 99 -8.55 -3.22 3.85
N VAL A 100 -8.76 -3.36 2.54
CA VAL A 100 -8.12 -2.54 1.49
C VAL A 100 -8.36 -1.05 1.74
N ARG A 101 -9.62 -0.67 2.02
CA ARG A 101 -9.99 0.72 2.29
C ARG A 101 -9.29 1.25 3.54
N HIS A 102 -9.23 0.47 4.62
CA HIS A 102 -8.61 0.88 5.87
C HIS A 102 -7.10 1.12 5.71
N VAL A 103 -6.34 0.17 5.15
CA VAL A 103 -4.88 0.32 5.03
C VAL A 103 -4.50 1.44 4.05
N LEU A 104 -5.14 1.53 2.88
CA LEU A 104 -4.84 2.59 1.92
C LEU A 104 -5.24 3.98 2.44
N SER A 105 -6.25 4.07 3.31
CA SER A 105 -6.65 5.32 3.95
C SER A 105 -5.77 5.70 5.15
N SER A 106 -4.89 4.80 5.59
CA SER A 106 -3.83 5.10 6.57
C SER A 106 -2.56 5.64 5.89
N GLY A 107 -2.49 5.66 4.57
CA GLY A 107 -1.41 6.29 3.80
C GLY A 107 -0.35 5.33 3.26
N VAL A 108 -0.55 4.01 3.33
CA VAL A 108 0.37 3.06 2.68
C VAL A 108 0.35 3.25 1.16
N HIS A 109 1.48 2.92 0.52
CA HIS A 109 1.71 3.14 -0.90
C HIS A 109 1.20 2.00 -1.78
N GLY A 110 0.93 0.84 -1.19
CA GLY A 110 0.49 -0.35 -1.89
C GLY A 110 0.13 -1.47 -0.93
N ILE A 111 -0.44 -2.53 -1.49
CA ILE A 111 -0.82 -3.74 -0.77
C ILE A 111 -0.14 -4.92 -1.48
N LEU A 112 0.50 -5.79 -0.70
CA LEU A 112 0.97 -7.09 -1.18
C LEU A 112 -0.06 -8.14 -0.74
N HIS A 113 -0.85 -8.66 -1.67
CA HIS A 113 -1.90 -9.61 -1.32
C HIS A 113 -1.38 -11.05 -1.27
N THR A 114 -1.85 -11.79 -0.29
CA THR A 114 -1.48 -13.19 -0.06
C THR A 114 -2.40 -14.11 -0.84
N HIS A 115 -1.87 -15.27 -1.23
CA HIS A 115 -2.62 -16.34 -1.90
C HIS A 115 -3.44 -15.92 -3.13
N ALA A 116 -2.95 -14.97 -3.93
CA ALA A 116 -3.51 -14.65 -5.24
C ALA A 116 -3.37 -15.86 -6.19
N ARG A 117 -4.48 -16.57 -6.45
CA ARG A 117 -4.47 -17.82 -7.24
C ARG A 117 -5.32 -17.76 -8.51
N GLN A 118 -6.22 -16.79 -8.63
CA GLN A 118 -7.14 -16.68 -9.76
C GLN A 118 -7.10 -15.27 -10.34
N ALA A 119 -7.10 -15.17 -11.67
CA ALA A 119 -6.96 -13.89 -12.37
C ALA A 119 -8.15 -12.94 -12.12
N ASP A 120 -9.36 -13.48 -11.94
CA ASP A 120 -10.56 -12.70 -11.60
C ASP A 120 -10.51 -12.16 -10.17
N ALA A 121 -10.02 -12.94 -9.19
CA ALA A 121 -9.76 -12.47 -7.84
C ALA A 121 -8.74 -11.32 -7.82
N VAL A 122 -7.67 -11.43 -8.62
CA VAL A 122 -6.67 -10.36 -8.78
C VAL A 122 -7.29 -9.11 -9.42
N ARG A 123 -8.12 -9.25 -10.46
CA ARG A 123 -8.85 -8.11 -11.06
C ARG A 123 -9.74 -7.43 -10.01
N ALA A 124 -10.52 -8.21 -9.26
CA ALA A 124 -11.35 -7.68 -8.18
C ALA A 124 -10.55 -6.91 -7.14
N PHE A 125 -9.38 -7.44 -6.75
CA PHE A 125 -8.48 -6.77 -5.80
C PHE A 125 -7.94 -5.44 -6.35
N VAL A 126 -7.52 -5.41 -7.63
CA VAL A 126 -7.06 -4.19 -8.29
C VAL A 126 -8.18 -3.14 -8.34
N GLU A 127 -9.42 -3.56 -8.59
CA GLU A 127 -10.59 -2.68 -8.60
C GLU A 127 -10.91 -2.12 -7.20
N GLU A 128 -10.80 -2.92 -6.13
CA GLU A 128 -10.94 -2.43 -4.75
C GLU A 128 -9.87 -1.41 -4.35
N CYS A 129 -8.67 -1.49 -4.93
CA CYS A 129 -7.60 -0.53 -4.68
C CYS A 129 -7.80 0.83 -5.37
N ARG A 130 -8.68 0.90 -6.39
CA ARG A 130 -8.80 2.07 -7.27
C ARG A 130 -10.05 2.89 -6.97
N TYR A 131 -9.91 4.21 -7.07
CA TYR A 131 -11.05 5.11 -7.03
C TYR A 131 -11.94 4.98 -8.29
N PRO A 132 -13.25 5.24 -8.20
CA PRO A 132 -14.19 5.17 -9.33
C PRO A 132 -13.83 6.06 -10.53
N PHE A 133 -13.07 7.14 -10.31
CA PHE A 133 -12.66 8.06 -11.37
C PHE A 133 -11.31 7.70 -12.00
N GLN A 134 -10.66 6.64 -11.53
CA GLN A 134 -9.39 6.18 -12.10
C GLN A 134 -9.64 5.30 -13.33
N LYS A 135 -8.98 5.62 -14.44
CA LYS A 135 -9.22 5.02 -15.76
C LYS A 135 -8.20 3.94 -16.14
N ALA A 136 -7.09 3.84 -15.42
CA ALA A 136 -6.06 2.85 -15.72
C ALA A 136 -6.67 1.44 -15.82
N GLY A 137 -6.31 0.68 -16.85
CA GLY A 137 -6.70 -0.73 -17.05
C GLY A 137 -8.17 -0.99 -17.36
N LEU A 138 -9.04 0.04 -17.49
CA LEU A 138 -10.42 -0.15 -17.98
C LEU A 138 -10.43 -0.67 -19.43
N ASP A 139 -9.44 -0.27 -20.22
CA ASP A 139 -9.16 -0.77 -21.57
C ASP A 139 -8.66 -2.23 -21.59
N ARG A 140 -8.36 -2.82 -20.42
CA ARG A 140 -7.74 -4.15 -20.26
C ARG A 140 -8.58 -5.09 -19.40
N GLY A 141 -9.89 -4.87 -19.35
CA GLY A 141 -10.85 -5.79 -18.72
C GLY A 141 -11.04 -5.59 -17.21
N LEU A 142 -10.61 -4.46 -16.65
CA LEU A 142 -11.05 -4.05 -15.32
C LEU A 142 -12.36 -3.26 -15.41
N VAL A 143 -13.20 -3.38 -14.39
CA VAL A 143 -14.36 -2.50 -14.20
C VAL A 143 -13.96 -1.24 -13.42
N GLN A 144 -14.94 -0.34 -13.24
CA GLN A 144 -14.77 0.86 -12.43
C GLN A 144 -14.24 0.51 -11.03
N GLY A 145 -13.29 1.32 -10.53
CA GLY A 145 -12.74 1.15 -9.18
C GLY A 145 -13.80 1.31 -8.09
N GLN A 146 -13.66 0.54 -7.01
CA GLN A 146 -14.65 0.42 -5.92
C GLN A 146 -14.22 1.16 -4.63
N ARG A 147 -13.04 1.79 -4.61
CA ARG A 147 -12.56 2.53 -3.44
C ARG A 147 -13.37 3.81 -3.25
N GLY A 148 -14.11 3.91 -2.14
CA GLY A 148 -14.91 5.10 -1.81
C GLY A 148 -14.10 6.41 -1.88
N ALA A 149 -14.68 7.43 -2.51
CA ALA A 149 -14.07 8.74 -2.75
C ALA A 149 -14.63 9.82 -1.81
N GLY A 150 -14.78 9.52 -0.51
CA GLY A 150 -15.47 10.39 0.47
C GLY A 150 -14.87 11.79 0.67
N GLY A 151 -13.65 12.04 0.19
CA GLY A 151 -13.00 13.37 0.21
C GLY A 151 -13.06 14.12 -1.13
N LYS A 152 -13.84 13.65 -2.12
CA LYS A 152 -14.13 14.43 -3.33
C LYS A 152 -15.28 15.40 -3.03
N GLY A 153 -14.91 16.56 -2.51
CA GLY A 153 -15.68 17.79 -2.41
C GLY A 153 -14.74 18.96 -2.66
#